data_AF-A0A5J4LDG7-F1
#
_entry.id   AF-A0A5J4LDG7-F1
#
_cell.length_a   1.000
_cell.length_b   1.000
_cell.length_c   1.000
_cell.angle_alpha   90.00
_cell.angle_beta   90.00
_cell.angle_gamma   90.00
#
_symmetry.space_group_name_H-M   'P 1'
#
loop_
_entity.id
_entity.type
_entity.pdbx_description
1 polymer ?
#
loop_
_entity_poly.entity_id
_entity_poly.type
_entity_poly.pdbx_seq_one_letter_code
_entity_poly.pdbx_strand_id
1 'polypeptide(L)' 'MSPRKLPEVGDEVEYAPGRLAIVTDIRKGIPYLRNPGIKEWPVRDPATLAVRRTRAERIAAGDFR' A
#
# COMPACT_ATOMS: atom_id res chain seq x y z
N MET A 1 0.85 -16.76 -14.52
CA MET A 1 0.45 -15.53 -13.82
C MET A 1 1.10 -15.57 -12.45
N SER A 2 1.96 -14.61 -12.11
CA SER A 2 2.47 -14.49 -10.75
C SER A 2 1.29 -14.24 -9.81
N PRO A 3 1.16 -14.95 -8.68
CA PRO A 3 0.10 -14.69 -7.72
C PRO A 3 0.14 -13.20 -7.36
N ARG A 4 -1.02 -12.51 -7.40
CA ARG A 4 -1.09 -11.13 -6.90
C ARG A 4 -0.65 -11.17 -5.45
N LYS A 5 0.51 -10.59 -5.17
CA LYS A 5 1.01 -10.48 -3.81
C LYS A 5 0.01 -9.65 -3.03
N LEU A 6 -0.46 -10.18 -1.89
CA LEU A 6 -1.26 -9.41 -0.96
C LEU A 6 -0.41 -8.27 -0.41
N PRO A 7 -0.95 -7.06 -0.30
CA PRO A 7 -0.21 -5.92 0.20
C PRO A 7 0.13 -6.08 1.68
N GLU A 8 1.35 -5.73 2.04
CA GLU A 8 1.88 -5.81 3.42
C GLU A 8 2.16 -4.42 3.99
N VAL A 9 2.27 -4.32 5.31
CA VAL A 9 2.60 -3.04 5.98
C VAL A 9 3.95 -2.51 5.49
N GLY A 10 3.93 -1.26 5.00
CA GLY A 10 5.07 -0.56 4.42
C GLY A 10 5.13 -0.62 2.90
N ASP A 11 4.34 -1.49 2.25
CA ASP A 11 4.25 -1.53 0.80
C ASP A 11 3.58 -0.27 0.24
N GLU A 12 4.06 0.17 -0.91
CA GLU A 12 3.36 1.13 -1.75
C GLU A 12 2.41 0.40 -2.69
N VAL A 13 1.15 0.82 -2.64
CA VAL A 13 0.08 0.25 -3.44
C VAL A 13 -0.58 1.32 -4.28
N GLU A 14 -1.03 0.92 -5.47
CA GLU A 14 -1.96 1.72 -6.25
C GLU A 14 -3.39 1.36 -5.86
N TYR A 15 -4.17 2.35 -5.43
CA TYR A 15 -5.55 2.19 -4.97
C TYR A 15 -6.59 2.76 -5.94
N ALA A 16 -6.13 3.55 -6.92
CA ALA A 16 -6.90 4.04 -8.06
C ALA A 16 -5.89 4.39 -9.18
N PRO A 17 -6.32 4.47 -10.46
CA PRO A 17 -5.40 4.75 -11.56
C PRO A 17 -4.53 5.99 -11.32
N GLY A 18 -3.22 5.80 -11.28
CA GLY A 18 -2.20 6.82 -11.02
C GLY A 18 -2.10 7.30 -9.56
N ARG A 19 -2.84 6.69 -8.62
CA ARG A 19 -2.86 7.09 -7.21
C ARG A 19 -2.21 6.05 -6.33
N LEU A 20 -1.08 6.45 -5.74
CA LEU A 20 -0.28 5.64 -4.83
C LEU A 20 -0.52 6.01 -3.38
N ALA A 21 -0.40 5.04 -2.50
CA ALA A 21 -0.41 5.23 -1.06
C ALA A 21 0.42 4.13 -0.38
N ILE A 22 0.82 4.38 0.86
CA ILE A 22 1.54 3.40 1.68
C ILE A 22 0.56 2.67 2.57
N VAL A 23 0.69 1.35 2.67
CA VAL A 23 -0.02 0.54 3.67
C VAL A 23 0.63 0.78 5.02
N THR A 24 -0.10 1.38 5.95
CA THR A 24 0.40 1.71 7.29
C THR A 24 0.00 0.67 8.33
N ASP A 25 -1.12 -0.01 8.13
CA ASP A 25 -1.67 -0.99 9.05
C ASP A 25 -2.61 -1.97 8.32
N ILE A 26 -2.89 -3.13 8.90
CA ILE A 26 -3.87 -4.10 8.38
C ILE A 26 -4.73 -4.58 9.56
N ARG A 27 -5.97 -4.09 9.63
CA ARG A 27 -6.89 -4.42 10.73
C ARG A 27 -7.95 -5.39 10.25
N LYS A 28 -7.99 -6.60 10.81
CA LYS A 28 -8.95 -7.65 10.43
C LYS A 28 -8.96 -7.92 8.90
N GLY A 29 -7.80 -7.88 8.27
CA GLY A 29 -7.65 -8.07 6.82
C GLY A 29 -7.95 -6.84 5.96
N ILE A 30 -8.28 -5.69 6.57
CA ILE A 30 -8.49 -4.42 5.88
C ILE A 30 -7.22 -3.57 5.95
N PRO A 31 -6.54 -3.31 4.82
CA PRO A 31 -5.41 -2.39 4.78
C PRO A 31 -5.85 -0.96 5.06
N TYR A 32 -5.03 -0.24 5.81
CA TYR A 32 -5.12 1.19 6.02
C TYR A 32 -4.03 1.86 5.21
N LEU A 33 -4.41 2.89 4.46
CA LEU A 33 -3.53 3.60 3.56
C LEU A 33 -3.24 5.00 4.06
N ARG A 34 -2.06 5.49 3.73
CA ARG A 34 -1.66 6.88 3.92
C ARG A 34 -1.01 7.43 2.66
N ASN A 35 -1.38 8.65 2.30
CA ASN A 35 -0.73 9.46 1.26
C ASN A 35 -0.44 10.84 1.88
N PRO A 36 0.73 11.45 1.63
CA PRO A 36 1.01 12.82 2.06
C PRO A 36 -0.18 13.78 1.88
N GLY A 37 -0.54 14.49 2.96
CA GLY A 37 -1.67 15.43 2.97
C GLY A 37 -3.05 14.79 3.19
N ILE A 38 -3.16 13.46 3.25
CA ILE A 38 -4.41 12.74 3.50
C ILE A 38 -4.27 11.94 4.81
N LYS A 39 -5.24 12.11 5.71
CA LYS A 39 -5.32 11.30 6.94
C LYS A 39 -5.53 9.84 6.59
N GLU A 40 -4.84 8.95 7.30
CA GLU A 40 -4.99 7.50 7.16
C GLU A 40 -6.46 7.05 7.01
N TRP A 41 -6.72 6.17 6.05
CA TRP A 41 -8.06 5.67 5.75
C TRP A 41 -8.09 4.17 5.46
N PRO A 42 -9.16 3.45 5.82
CA PRO A 42 -9.34 2.04 5.46
C PRO A 42 -9.69 1.87 3.99
N VAL A 43 -9.23 0.78 3.38
CA VAL A 43 -9.58 0.39 2.02
C VAL A 43 -10.91 -0.35 2.00
N ARG A 44 -11.79 0.03 1.06
CA ARG A 44 -13.10 -0.64 0.90
C ARG A 44 -12.98 -2.03 0.28
N ASP A 45 -12.12 -2.17 -0.71
CA ASP A 45 -11.87 -3.44 -1.39
C ASP A 45 -10.35 -3.72 -1.48
N PRO A 46 -9.79 -4.47 -0.52
CA PRO A 46 -8.37 -4.81 -0.49
C PRO A 46 -7.88 -5.58 -1.72
N ALA A 47 -8.77 -6.33 -2.40
CA ALA A 47 -8.39 -7.14 -3.56
C ALA A 47 -8.08 -6.31 -4.81
N THR A 48 -8.49 -5.04 -4.81
CA THR A 48 -8.22 -4.08 -5.89
C THR A 48 -6.83 -3.46 -5.81
N LEU A 49 -6.15 -3.58 -4.66
CA LEU A 49 -4.83 -3.00 -4.46
C LEU A 49 -3.79 -3.73 -5.29
N ALA A 50 -2.99 -2.96 -6.02
CA ALA A 50 -1.83 -3.47 -6.73
C ALA A 50 -0.56 -2.99 -6.01
N VAL A 51 0.25 -3.92 -5.50
CA VAL A 51 1.58 -3.60 -4.96
C VAL A 51 2.45 -3.10 -6.11
N ARG A 52 2.94 -1.86 -5.98
CA ARG A 52 3.84 -1.22 -6.95
C ARG A 52 5.29 -1.30 -6.50
N ARG A 53 5.53 -1.07 -5.20
CA ARG A 53 6.83 -1.26 -4.56
C ARG A 53 6.63 -1.89 -3.19
N THR A 54 7.42 -2.90 -2.90
CA THR A 54 7.50 -3.49 -1.56
C THR A 54 8.16 -2.52 -0.59
N ARG A 55 7.96 -2.75 0.72
CA ARG A 55 8.70 -2.04 1.77
C ARG A 55 10.23 -2.08 1.55
N ALA A 56 10.76 -3.23 1.14
CA ALA A 56 12.20 -3.39 0.90
C ALA A 56 12.70 -2.51 -0.25
N GLU A 57 11.96 -2.47 -1.36
CA GLU A 57 12.28 -1.61 -2.51
C GLU A 57 12.20 -0.13 -2.15
N ARG A 58 11.22 0.27 -1.33
CA ARG A 58 11.12 1.64 -0.80
C ARG A 58 12.33 2.02 0.06
N ILE A 59 12.73 1.14 0.99
CA ILE A 59 13.90 1.38 1.84
C ILE A 59 15.17 1.48 0.98
N ALA A 60 15.33 0.59 -0.01
CA ALA A 60 16.46 0.63 -0.94
C ALA A 60 16.49 1.93 -1.77
N ALA A 61 15.32 2.49 -2.10
CA ALA A 61 15.19 3.79 -2.76
C ALA A 61 15.39 5.00 -1.82
N GLY A 62 15.54 4.79 -0.51
CA GLY A 62 15.70 5.84 0.50
C GLY A 62 14.39 6.46 1.00
N ASP A 63 13.25 5.81 0.76
CA ASP A 63 11.94 6.27 1.19
C ASP A 63 11.68 5.90 2.67
N PHE A 64 12.17 6.71 3.61
CA PHE A 64 12.02 6.48 5.07
C PHE A 64 10.75 7.07 5.71
N ARG A 65 9.82 7.59 4.90
CA ARG A 65 8.60 8.28 5.36
C ARG A 65 7.44 7.34 5.68
#